data_AF-A0A2W5R6L6-F1
#
_entry.id   AF-A0A2W5R6L6-F1
#
_cell.length_a   1.000
_cell.length_b   1.000
_cell.length_c   1.000
_cell.angle_alpha   90.00
_cell.angle_beta   90.00
_cell.angle_gamma   90.00
#
_symmetry.space_group_name_H-M   'P 1'
#
loop_
_entity.id
_entity.type
_entity.pdbx_description
1 polymer ?
#
loop_
_entity_poly.entity_id
_entity_poly.type
_entity_poly.pdbx_seq_one_letter_code
_entity_poly.pdbx_strand_id
1 'polypeptide(L)'
;EELIAAAPEIAGWKFTALKPESDIHQVGINMHGYEFSQETLSFYFNEQAEYPDEIDLVVLHEAYNEAEKDEFLQAVYIFLDNYLGEYDAVTKLDNVSVQSKQDAEKELLPINLLKNILILKSSEISRLDKITCSDTDADEFVSLEGETNEGLPLLATLNRTLLTWDQKASHPWMMLIEISYDGQHSNGMPASTDYELMDLIEDSLLQELKDVDGYLNIGRETGNHLRTIYFACKEFRKPSKVIDQVIEKYKGNFEIEVSLFKDKYWRALSKFTS
;
A
#
# COMPACT_ATOMS: atom_id res chain seq x y z
N GLU A 1 12.85 -11.50 5.72
CA GLU A 1 13.30 -12.88 5.38
C GLU A 1 14.81 -13.00 5.25
N GLU A 2 15.50 -12.11 4.54
CA GLU A 2 16.97 -12.10 4.46
C GLU A 2 17.64 -11.92 5.83
N LEU A 3 17.05 -11.13 6.74
CA LEU A 3 17.51 -11.03 8.11
C LEU A 3 17.40 -12.35 8.90
N ILE A 4 16.42 -13.21 8.60
CA ILE A 4 16.41 -14.58 9.18
C ILE A 4 17.51 -15.41 8.51
N ALA A 5 17.64 -15.33 7.19
CA ALA A 5 18.65 -16.10 6.46
C ALA A 5 20.09 -15.75 6.90
N ALA A 6 20.31 -14.51 7.32
CA ALA A 6 21.57 -14.03 7.89
C ALA A 6 21.66 -14.19 9.42
N ALA A 7 20.59 -14.67 10.09
CA ALA A 7 20.57 -14.80 11.54
C ALA A 7 21.52 -15.93 11.99
N PRO A 8 22.30 -15.72 13.07
CA PRO A 8 23.16 -16.76 13.60
C PRO A 8 22.34 -17.91 14.20
N GLU A 9 22.85 -19.13 14.10
CA GLU A 9 22.25 -20.28 14.81
C GLU A 9 22.55 -20.17 16.31
N ILE A 10 21.53 -19.84 17.10
CA ILE A 10 21.61 -19.82 18.57
C ILE A 10 20.78 -20.99 19.10
N ALA A 11 21.43 -21.90 19.84
CA ALA A 11 20.77 -23.07 20.40
C ALA A 11 19.57 -22.68 21.28
N GLY A 12 18.41 -23.25 20.97
CA GLY A 12 17.15 -22.99 21.69
C GLY A 12 16.37 -21.77 21.21
N TRP A 13 16.89 -20.98 20.27
CA TRP A 13 16.20 -19.82 19.69
C TRP A 13 15.84 -20.07 18.23
N LYS A 14 14.63 -19.66 17.85
CA LYS A 14 14.17 -19.68 16.45
C LYS A 14 13.84 -18.25 16.04
N PHE A 15 14.64 -17.69 15.14
CA PHE A 15 14.35 -16.40 14.53
C PHE A 15 13.19 -16.55 13.53
N THR A 16 12.17 -15.72 13.70
CA THR A 16 11.00 -15.66 12.82
C THR A 16 10.83 -14.22 12.35
N ALA A 17 10.63 -13.99 11.05
CA ALA A 17 10.59 -12.63 10.49
C ALA A 17 9.33 -11.87 10.89
N LEU A 18 8.20 -12.57 10.87
CA LEU A 18 6.89 -12.03 11.14
C LEU A 18 6.19 -12.94 12.13
N LYS A 19 5.31 -12.36 12.94
CA LYS A 19 4.51 -13.15 13.87
C LYS A 19 3.61 -14.12 13.09
N PRO A 20 3.71 -15.45 13.33
CA PRO A 20 2.82 -16.40 12.68
C PRO A 20 1.41 -16.28 13.25
N GLU A 21 0.43 -16.65 12.43
CA GLU A 21 -0.95 -16.83 12.87
C GLU A 21 -1.04 -17.80 14.06
N SER A 22 -1.93 -17.48 14.98
CA SER A 22 -2.21 -18.32 16.15
C SER A 22 -3.65 -18.85 16.09
N ASP A 23 -3.87 -20.00 16.72
CA ASP A 23 -5.21 -20.58 16.84
C ASP A 23 -6.11 -19.63 17.64
N ILE A 24 -7.29 -19.29 17.11
CA ILE A 24 -8.20 -18.36 17.75
C ILE A 24 -8.64 -18.79 19.14
N HIS A 25 -8.66 -20.10 19.41
CA HIS A 25 -8.97 -20.61 20.75
C HIS A 25 -7.87 -20.30 21.78
N GLN A 26 -6.69 -19.88 21.34
CA GLN A 26 -5.55 -19.51 22.18
C GLN A 26 -5.22 -18.02 22.10
N VAL A 27 -5.97 -17.24 21.30
CA VAL A 27 -5.77 -15.81 21.14
C VAL A 27 -6.82 -15.06 21.96
N GLY A 28 -6.35 -14.45 23.04
CA GLY A 28 -7.09 -13.47 23.82
C GLY A 28 -6.12 -12.46 24.37
N ILE A 29 -6.46 -11.18 24.27
CA ILE A 29 -5.66 -10.10 24.86
C ILE A 29 -6.51 -9.37 25.90
N ASN A 30 -5.86 -8.96 26.99
CA ASN A 30 -6.45 -8.04 27.93
C ASN A 30 -5.70 -6.71 27.84
N MET A 31 -6.40 -5.64 27.48
CA MET A 31 -5.82 -4.32 27.30
C MET A 31 -6.77 -3.28 27.86
N HIS A 32 -6.25 -2.32 28.62
CA HIS A 32 -7.05 -1.26 29.26
C HIS A 32 -8.19 -1.80 30.17
N GLY A 33 -8.07 -3.04 30.66
CA GLY A 33 -9.10 -3.68 31.48
C GLY A 33 -10.24 -4.35 30.68
N TYR A 34 -10.16 -4.33 29.36
CA TYR A 34 -11.09 -5.00 28.45
C TYR A 34 -10.48 -6.28 27.88
N GLU A 35 -11.34 -7.29 27.65
CA GLU A 35 -10.95 -8.57 27.06
C GLU A 35 -11.34 -8.64 25.59
N PHE A 36 -10.37 -8.92 24.73
CA PHE A 36 -10.56 -9.08 23.29
C PHE A 36 -10.31 -10.54 22.94
N SER A 37 -11.38 -11.27 22.68
CA SER A 37 -11.37 -12.69 22.37
C SER A 37 -12.49 -13.03 21.38
N GLN A 38 -12.58 -14.30 20.98
CA GLN A 38 -13.65 -14.75 20.09
C GLN A 38 -15.06 -14.59 20.67
N GLU A 39 -15.17 -14.48 22.00
CA GLU A 39 -16.45 -14.35 22.70
C GLU A 39 -16.91 -12.90 22.75
N THR A 40 -15.97 -11.95 22.86
CA THR A 40 -16.28 -10.52 23.00
C THR A 40 -16.33 -9.80 21.66
N LEU A 41 -15.62 -10.30 20.64
CA LEU A 41 -15.51 -9.70 19.32
C LEU A 41 -16.47 -10.30 18.30
N SER A 42 -17.10 -9.41 17.54
CA SER A 42 -17.86 -9.75 16.33
C SER A 42 -17.44 -8.80 15.22
N PHE A 43 -17.77 -9.11 13.97
CA PHE A 43 -17.42 -8.23 12.86
C PHE A 43 -18.45 -8.28 11.74
N TYR A 44 -18.37 -7.30 10.86
CA TYR A 44 -18.96 -7.36 9.53
C TYR A 44 -18.06 -6.63 8.54
N PHE A 45 -18.31 -6.84 7.25
CA PHE A 45 -17.64 -6.07 6.18
C PHE A 45 -18.51 -4.90 5.75
N ASN A 46 -17.91 -3.73 5.71
CA ASN A 46 -18.50 -2.62 4.99
C ASN A 46 -18.23 -2.84 3.50
N GLU A 47 -19.29 -2.90 2.70
CA GLU A 47 -19.19 -3.22 1.28
C GLU A 47 -19.53 -1.95 0.53
N GLN A 48 -18.56 -1.40 -0.19
CA GLN A 48 -18.75 -0.21 -1.01
C GLN A 48 -18.95 -0.67 -2.45
N ALA A 49 -20.08 -0.29 -3.07
CA ALA A 49 -20.40 -0.71 -4.44
C ALA A 49 -19.37 -0.25 -5.48
N GLU A 50 -18.71 0.88 -5.21
CA GLU A 50 -17.65 1.45 -6.04
C GLU A 50 -16.31 0.69 -5.88
N TYR A 51 -16.15 -0.04 -4.78
CA TYR A 51 -14.90 -0.70 -4.38
C TYR A 51 -15.14 -2.12 -3.84
N PRO A 52 -15.64 -3.06 -4.67
CA PRO A 52 -16.06 -4.39 -4.22
C PRO A 52 -14.92 -5.28 -3.69
N ASP A 53 -13.67 -4.97 -4.06
CA ASP A 53 -12.48 -5.74 -3.68
C ASP A 53 -11.79 -5.17 -2.43
N GLU A 54 -12.22 -4.01 -1.93
CA GLU A 54 -11.74 -3.44 -0.67
C GLU A 54 -12.33 -4.21 0.52
N ILE A 55 -11.46 -4.60 1.45
CA ILE A 55 -11.81 -5.30 2.67
C ILE A 55 -11.79 -4.28 3.81
N ASP A 56 -12.94 -3.60 3.97
CA ASP A 56 -13.22 -2.71 5.09
C ASP A 56 -13.88 -3.50 6.23
N LEU A 57 -13.09 -3.78 7.26
CA LEU A 57 -13.47 -4.58 8.41
C LEU A 57 -13.97 -3.69 9.55
N VAL A 58 -15.22 -3.87 9.94
CA VAL A 58 -15.78 -3.25 11.15
C VAL A 58 -15.79 -4.29 12.25
N VAL A 59 -15.00 -4.07 13.30
CA VAL A 59 -14.95 -4.93 14.49
C VAL A 59 -15.81 -4.32 15.59
N LEU A 60 -16.58 -5.16 16.26
CA LEU A 60 -17.50 -4.73 17.29
C LEU A 60 -17.12 -5.35 18.62
N HIS A 61 -17.09 -4.51 19.64
CA HIS A 61 -16.83 -4.91 21.01
C HIS A 61 -17.98 -4.45 21.92
N GLU A 62 -18.39 -5.30 22.87
CA GLU A 62 -19.56 -5.03 23.73
C GLU A 62 -19.40 -3.79 24.60
N ALA A 63 -18.19 -3.60 25.14
CA ALA A 63 -17.85 -2.49 26.02
C ALA A 63 -17.30 -1.25 25.28
N TYR A 64 -17.40 -1.21 23.94
CA TYR A 64 -16.88 -0.09 23.16
C TYR A 64 -17.52 1.24 23.59
N ASN A 65 -16.69 2.27 23.67
CA ASN A 65 -17.12 3.64 23.84
C ASN A 65 -16.30 4.56 22.94
N GLU A 66 -16.92 5.64 22.46
CA GLU A 66 -16.26 6.56 21.51
C GLU A 66 -15.10 7.34 22.15
N ALA A 67 -15.10 7.51 23.47
CA ALA A 67 -14.05 8.23 24.18
C ALA A 67 -12.70 7.47 24.19
N GLU A 68 -12.74 6.14 24.15
CA GLU A 68 -11.59 5.23 24.17
C GLU A 68 -11.36 4.57 22.79
N LYS A 69 -11.91 5.17 21.73
CA LYS A 69 -11.84 4.63 20.36
C LYS A 69 -10.44 4.19 19.94
N ASP A 70 -9.43 5.03 20.20
CA ASP A 70 -8.04 4.74 19.80
C ASP A 70 -7.47 3.54 20.57
N GLU A 71 -7.83 3.38 21.86
CA GLU A 71 -7.39 2.25 22.69
C GLU A 71 -8.01 0.94 22.19
N PHE A 72 -9.30 0.97 21.87
CA PHE A 72 -10.01 -0.17 21.27
C PHE A 72 -9.46 -0.52 19.89
N LEU A 73 -9.20 0.47 19.04
CA LEU A 73 -8.62 0.25 17.72
C LEU A 73 -7.23 -0.40 17.82
N GLN A 74 -6.37 0.11 18.72
CA GLN A 74 -5.05 -0.47 18.98
C GLN A 74 -5.16 -1.92 19.48
N ALA A 75 -6.07 -2.21 20.41
CA ALA A 75 -6.28 -3.57 20.90
C ALA A 75 -6.75 -4.50 19.77
N VAL A 76 -7.67 -4.05 18.94
CA VAL A 76 -8.16 -4.82 17.79
C VAL A 76 -7.03 -5.11 16.80
N TYR A 77 -6.16 -4.16 16.49
CA TYR A 77 -4.99 -4.41 15.63
C TYR A 77 -4.07 -5.48 16.23
N ILE A 78 -3.73 -5.38 17.52
CA ILE A 78 -2.90 -6.39 18.20
C ILE A 78 -3.59 -7.76 18.18
N PHE A 79 -4.90 -7.82 18.38
CA PHE A 79 -5.66 -9.06 18.30
C PHE A 79 -5.61 -9.66 16.87
N LEU A 80 -5.81 -8.84 15.85
CA LEU A 80 -5.77 -9.27 14.44
C LEU A 80 -4.37 -9.75 14.04
N ASP A 81 -3.30 -9.09 14.48
CA ASP A 81 -1.92 -9.53 14.26
C ASP A 81 -1.65 -10.90 14.89
N ASN A 82 -2.22 -11.15 16.07
CA ASN A 82 -2.10 -12.45 16.74
C ASN A 82 -2.90 -13.54 16.01
N TYR A 83 -4.10 -13.20 15.55
CA TYR A 83 -5.03 -14.16 14.99
C TYR A 83 -4.75 -14.49 13.52
N LEU A 84 -4.60 -13.46 12.68
CA LEU A 84 -4.31 -13.61 11.25
C LEU A 84 -2.81 -13.74 10.96
N GLY A 85 -1.96 -13.31 11.88
CA GLY A 85 -0.55 -13.09 11.61
C GLY A 85 -0.31 -11.71 10.99
N GLU A 86 0.86 -11.14 11.28
CA GLU A 86 1.23 -9.77 10.90
C GLU A 86 1.19 -9.54 9.38
N TYR A 87 1.64 -10.52 8.60
CA TYR A 87 1.63 -10.41 7.14
C TYR A 87 0.22 -10.35 6.56
N ASP A 88 -0.66 -11.26 6.97
CA ASP A 88 -2.02 -11.37 6.44
C ASP A 88 -2.88 -10.20 6.92
N ALA A 89 -2.69 -9.74 8.16
CA ALA A 89 -3.37 -8.55 8.67
C ALA A 89 -3.09 -7.31 7.79
N VAL A 90 -1.81 -7.04 7.47
CA VAL A 90 -1.41 -5.90 6.65
C VAL A 90 -1.79 -6.06 5.17
N THR A 91 -1.68 -7.27 4.63
CA THR A 91 -1.86 -7.48 3.18
C THR A 91 -3.31 -7.74 2.77
N LYS A 92 -4.13 -8.35 3.63
CA LYS A 92 -5.52 -8.70 3.30
C LYS A 92 -6.51 -7.63 3.72
N LEU A 93 -6.33 -7.03 4.89
CA LEU A 93 -7.20 -5.94 5.35
C LEU A 93 -6.79 -4.63 4.67
N ASP A 94 -7.76 -3.81 4.29
CA ASP A 94 -7.52 -2.47 3.75
C ASP A 94 -7.82 -1.41 4.81
N ASN A 95 -8.98 -1.54 5.45
CA ASN A 95 -9.41 -0.65 6.53
C ASN A 95 -9.91 -1.47 7.72
N VAL A 96 -9.65 -0.98 8.92
CA VAL A 96 -10.17 -1.54 10.17
C VAL A 96 -10.76 -0.42 10.99
N SER A 97 -12.00 -0.59 11.44
CA SER A 97 -12.68 0.32 12.35
C SER A 97 -13.31 -0.45 13.50
N VAL A 98 -13.55 0.25 14.61
CA VAL A 98 -14.20 -0.33 15.79
C VAL A 98 -15.50 0.42 16.09
N GLN A 99 -16.55 -0.33 16.42
CA GLN A 99 -17.87 0.23 16.75
C GLN A 99 -18.55 -0.52 17.91
N SER A 100 -19.59 0.09 18.47
CA SER A 100 -20.47 -0.56 19.45
C SER A 100 -21.38 -1.56 18.77
N LYS A 101 -21.67 -2.70 19.44
CA LYS A 101 -22.67 -3.67 18.97
C LYS A 101 -24.07 -3.06 18.75
N GLN A 102 -24.38 -1.95 19.42
CA GLN A 102 -25.68 -1.28 19.32
C GLN A 102 -25.83 -0.48 18.02
N ASP A 103 -24.72 -0.05 17.43
CA ASP A 103 -24.69 0.77 16.21
C ASP A 103 -24.48 -0.10 14.96
N ALA A 104 -24.57 -1.42 15.10
CA ALA A 104 -24.37 -2.36 14.01
C ALA A 104 -25.43 -2.18 12.91
N GLU A 105 -24.98 -1.78 11.72
CA GLU A 105 -25.85 -1.60 10.55
C GLU A 105 -26.14 -2.91 9.80
N LYS A 106 -25.37 -3.97 10.08
CA LYS A 106 -25.39 -5.25 9.36
C LYS A 106 -25.40 -6.46 10.30
N GLU A 107 -25.67 -7.63 9.74
CA GLU A 107 -25.62 -8.89 10.47
C GLU A 107 -24.20 -9.17 10.98
N LEU A 108 -24.11 -9.48 12.27
CA LEU A 108 -22.84 -9.69 12.96
C LEU A 108 -22.35 -11.12 12.76
N LEU A 109 -21.12 -11.24 12.25
CA LEU A 109 -20.43 -12.51 12.12
C LEU A 109 -19.47 -12.73 13.31
N PRO A 110 -19.33 -13.97 13.80
CA PRO A 110 -18.35 -14.28 14.82
C PRO A 110 -16.93 -14.23 14.25
N ILE A 111 -16.01 -13.64 15.00
CA ILE A 111 -14.63 -13.33 14.55
C ILE A 111 -13.82 -14.58 14.14
N ASN A 112 -14.18 -15.77 14.61
CA ASN A 112 -13.59 -17.04 14.19
C ASN A 112 -13.81 -17.39 12.71
N LEU A 113 -14.81 -16.80 12.05
CA LEU A 113 -15.04 -16.98 10.62
C LEU A 113 -14.20 -16.05 9.75
N LEU A 114 -13.66 -14.96 10.31
CA LEU A 114 -12.94 -13.92 9.58
C LEU A 114 -11.83 -14.49 8.70
N LYS A 115 -10.96 -15.33 9.28
CA LYS A 115 -9.83 -15.94 8.56
C LYS A 115 -10.29 -16.75 7.34
N ASN A 116 -11.31 -17.59 7.51
CA ASN A 116 -11.83 -18.42 6.41
C ASN A 116 -12.43 -17.55 5.30
N ILE A 117 -13.16 -16.49 5.65
CA ILE A 117 -13.75 -15.57 4.66
C ILE A 117 -12.67 -14.80 3.91
N LEU A 118 -11.62 -14.33 4.59
CA LEU A 118 -10.48 -13.67 3.96
C LEU A 118 -9.75 -14.60 2.98
N ILE A 119 -9.57 -15.88 3.35
CA ILE A 119 -8.99 -16.89 2.44
C ILE A 119 -9.86 -17.05 1.18
N LEU A 120 -11.18 -17.16 1.33
CA LEU A 120 -12.10 -17.30 0.20
C LEU A 120 -12.05 -16.05 -0.71
N LYS A 121 -12.19 -14.85 -0.16
CA LYS A 121 -12.11 -13.59 -0.92
C LYS A 121 -10.76 -13.45 -1.65
N SER A 122 -9.64 -13.74 -0.98
CA SER A 122 -8.32 -13.69 -1.60
C SER A 122 -8.15 -14.70 -2.75
N SER A 123 -8.79 -15.87 -2.67
CA SER A 123 -8.77 -16.87 -3.72
C SER A 123 -9.58 -16.46 -4.96
N GLU A 124 -10.63 -15.65 -4.79
CA GLU A 124 -11.41 -15.07 -5.88
C GLU A 124 -10.63 -13.96 -6.58
N ILE A 125 -9.97 -13.08 -5.80
CA ILE A 125 -9.11 -12.01 -6.32
C ILE A 125 -7.90 -12.60 -7.07
N SER A 126 -7.25 -13.64 -6.52
CA SER A 126 -6.12 -14.31 -7.18
C SER A 126 -6.45 -14.94 -8.55
N ARG A 127 -7.74 -15.23 -8.82
CA ARG A 127 -8.17 -15.67 -10.15
C ARG A 127 -8.20 -14.52 -11.16
N LEU A 128 -8.45 -13.29 -10.72
CA LEU A 128 -8.38 -12.07 -11.52
C LEU A 128 -6.91 -11.66 -11.78
N ASP A 129 -6.02 -11.85 -10.80
CA ASP A 129 -4.56 -11.56 -10.88
C ASP A 129 -3.79 -12.36 -11.96
N LYS A 130 -4.44 -13.34 -12.61
CA LYS A 130 -3.86 -14.07 -13.75
C LYS A 130 -3.88 -13.26 -15.05
N ILE A 131 -4.54 -12.10 -15.05
CA ILE A 131 -4.48 -11.15 -16.15
C ILE A 131 -3.32 -10.20 -15.87
N THR A 132 -2.12 -10.64 -16.22
CA THR A 132 -0.96 -9.74 -16.32
C THR A 132 -1.23 -8.74 -17.44
N CYS A 133 -1.05 -7.45 -17.18
CA CYS A 133 -0.87 -6.47 -18.25
C CYS A 133 0.44 -6.86 -18.95
N SER A 134 0.32 -7.57 -20.08
CA SER A 134 1.43 -8.33 -20.67
C SER A 134 2.18 -7.57 -21.76
N ASP A 135 1.84 -6.30 -22.01
CA ASP A 135 2.48 -5.53 -23.07
C ASP A 135 2.27 -4.02 -22.85
N THR A 136 3.18 -3.36 -22.13
CA THR A 136 3.19 -1.90 -21.98
C THR A 136 3.92 -1.17 -23.12
N ASP A 137 4.54 -1.90 -24.06
CA ASP A 137 5.30 -1.32 -25.17
C ASP A 137 4.41 -0.54 -26.17
N ALA A 138 3.11 -0.83 -26.18
CA ALA A 138 2.10 -0.16 -27.01
C ALA A 138 1.35 0.96 -26.27
N ASP A 139 1.75 1.31 -25.04
CA ASP A 139 1.00 2.23 -24.21
C ASP A 139 1.08 3.68 -24.70
N GLU A 140 -0.07 4.37 -24.61
CA GLU A 140 -0.17 5.77 -24.97
C GLU A 140 0.22 6.65 -23.78
N PHE A 141 1.28 7.45 -23.92
CA PHE A 141 1.63 8.48 -22.95
C PHE A 141 1.02 9.82 -23.34
N VAL A 142 0.43 10.51 -22.35
CA VAL A 142 -0.08 11.87 -22.49
C VAL A 142 0.80 12.82 -21.68
N SER A 143 1.09 13.99 -22.25
CA SER A 143 1.77 15.07 -21.53
C SER A 143 0.76 16.16 -21.21
N LEU A 144 0.69 16.54 -19.94
CA LEU A 144 -0.18 17.58 -19.40
C LEU A 144 0.69 18.72 -18.88
N GLU A 145 0.32 19.94 -19.21
CA GLU A 145 0.93 21.16 -18.67
C GLU A 145 -0.08 21.83 -17.74
N GLY A 146 0.38 22.24 -16.56
CA GLY A 146 -0.42 22.92 -15.57
C GLY A 146 0.38 24.01 -14.87
N GLU A 147 -0.30 24.73 -13.98
CA GLU A 147 0.31 25.71 -13.09
C GLU A 147 -0.08 25.35 -11.65
N THR A 148 0.89 25.45 -10.74
CA THR A 148 0.63 25.33 -9.30
C THR A 148 -0.17 26.53 -8.79
N ASN A 149 -0.71 26.43 -7.56
CA ASN A 149 -1.39 27.55 -6.90
C ASN A 149 -0.50 28.79 -6.75
N GLU A 150 0.82 28.63 -6.82
CA GLU A 150 1.82 29.69 -6.74
C GLU A 150 2.21 30.25 -8.14
N GLY A 151 1.59 29.74 -9.21
CA GLY A 151 1.85 30.16 -10.60
C GLY A 151 3.11 29.56 -11.22
N LEU A 152 3.71 28.54 -10.60
CA LEU A 152 4.86 27.83 -11.15
C LEU A 152 4.41 26.76 -12.15
N PRO A 153 5.09 26.58 -13.29
CA PRO A 153 4.77 25.57 -14.28
C PRO A 153 4.95 24.15 -13.71
N LEU A 154 4.07 23.25 -14.15
CA LEU A 154 4.03 21.85 -13.79
C LEU A 154 3.86 21.03 -15.07
N LEU A 155 4.72 20.03 -15.27
CA LEU A 155 4.65 19.09 -16.38
C LEU A 155 4.39 17.69 -15.85
N ALA A 156 3.35 17.02 -16.35
CA ALA A 156 3.10 15.62 -16.05
C ALA A 156 3.09 14.79 -17.33
N THR A 157 3.79 13.65 -17.31
CA THR A 157 3.76 12.65 -18.38
C THR A 157 3.20 11.37 -17.80
N LEU A 158 2.05 10.93 -18.29
CA LEU A 158 1.29 9.83 -17.71
C LEU A 158 0.91 8.79 -18.77
N ASN A 159 0.94 7.53 -18.38
CA ASN A 159 0.47 6.43 -19.19
C ASN A 159 -1.07 6.39 -19.17
N ARG A 160 -1.69 6.83 -20.26
CA ARG A 160 -3.14 6.90 -20.40
C ARG A 160 -3.78 5.52 -20.41
N THR A 161 -3.16 4.55 -21.08
CA THR A 161 -3.67 3.17 -21.15
C THR A 161 -3.87 2.63 -19.73
N LEU A 162 -2.86 2.77 -18.88
CA LEU A 162 -2.90 2.34 -17.49
C LEU A 162 -3.90 3.15 -16.65
N LEU A 163 -3.98 4.47 -16.82
CA LEU A 163 -4.95 5.29 -16.09
C LEU A 163 -6.41 4.87 -16.36
N THR A 164 -6.70 4.40 -17.57
CA THR A 164 -8.02 3.89 -17.98
C THR A 164 -8.20 2.38 -17.81
N TRP A 165 -7.21 1.68 -17.28
CA TRP A 165 -7.26 0.23 -17.14
C TRP A 165 -8.23 -0.21 -16.05
N ASP A 166 -9.09 -1.18 -16.33
CA ASP A 166 -10.13 -1.61 -15.40
C ASP A 166 -9.62 -2.53 -14.26
N GLN A 167 -8.42 -3.11 -14.39
CA GLN A 167 -7.92 -4.14 -13.46
C GLN A 167 -6.85 -3.63 -12.48
N LYS A 168 -6.96 -2.36 -12.06
CA LYS A 168 -6.04 -1.71 -11.10
C LYS A 168 -5.86 -2.49 -9.80
N ALA A 169 -6.92 -3.18 -9.35
CA ALA A 169 -6.90 -4.01 -8.13
C ALA A 169 -5.85 -5.13 -8.15
N SER A 170 -5.38 -5.55 -9.34
CA SER A 170 -4.30 -6.54 -9.49
C SER A 170 -2.91 -5.99 -9.12
N HIS A 171 -2.76 -4.66 -9.06
CA HIS A 171 -1.54 -3.95 -8.66
C HIS A 171 -1.87 -3.01 -7.49
N PRO A 172 -2.13 -3.58 -6.30
CA PRO A 172 -2.73 -2.85 -5.20
C PRO A 172 -1.74 -2.02 -4.40
N TRP A 173 -0.45 -2.06 -4.71
CA TRP A 173 0.58 -1.27 -4.04
C TRP A 173 0.98 -0.09 -4.92
N MET A 174 0.98 1.11 -4.36
CA MET A 174 1.45 2.31 -5.02
C MET A 174 2.76 2.75 -4.40
N MET A 175 3.75 2.98 -5.25
CA MET A 175 5.04 3.55 -4.89
C MET A 175 5.15 4.95 -5.50
N LEU A 176 5.29 5.94 -4.63
CA LEU A 176 5.58 7.34 -4.98
C LEU A 176 7.04 7.61 -4.66
N ILE A 177 7.79 8.08 -5.65
CA ILE A 177 9.19 8.47 -5.50
C ILE A 177 9.28 9.96 -5.74
N GLU A 178 9.66 10.70 -4.71
CA GLU A 178 9.73 12.16 -4.69
C GLU A 178 11.21 12.58 -4.65
N ILE A 179 11.66 13.23 -5.73
CA ILE A 179 13.04 13.67 -5.91
C ILE A 179 13.07 15.19 -5.84
N SER A 180 13.64 15.73 -4.77
CA SER A 180 13.80 17.18 -4.59
C SER A 180 15.03 17.69 -5.33
N TYR A 181 14.91 18.84 -5.99
CA TYR A 181 16.00 19.48 -6.75
C TYR A 181 15.99 21.00 -6.65
N ASP A 182 17.11 21.63 -6.98
CA ASP A 182 17.21 23.09 -7.02
C ASP A 182 16.65 23.64 -8.34
N GLY A 183 15.42 24.13 -8.29
CA GLY A 183 14.77 24.83 -9.41
C GLY A 183 14.65 26.34 -9.23
N GLN A 184 15.35 26.94 -8.25
CA GLN A 184 15.15 28.36 -7.89
C GLN A 184 15.42 29.33 -9.05
N HIS A 185 16.31 28.95 -9.95
CA HIS A 185 16.73 29.78 -11.09
C HIS A 185 16.05 29.42 -12.41
N SER A 186 15.08 28.51 -12.37
CA SER A 186 14.44 27.90 -13.54
C SER A 186 12.92 27.76 -13.36
N ASN A 187 12.30 28.69 -12.61
CA ASN A 187 10.86 28.72 -12.34
C ASN A 187 10.32 27.38 -11.83
N GLY A 188 11.06 26.72 -10.93
CA GLY A 188 10.64 25.44 -10.36
C GLY A 188 10.92 24.22 -11.23
N MET A 189 11.57 24.38 -12.40
CA MET A 189 12.02 23.28 -13.26
C MET A 189 13.47 22.88 -12.96
N PRO A 190 13.89 21.64 -13.22
CA PRO A 190 15.26 21.20 -12.94
C PRO A 190 16.26 21.76 -13.98
N ALA A 191 17.53 21.88 -13.58
CA ALA A 191 18.61 22.15 -14.52
C ALA A 191 18.80 20.96 -15.49
N SER A 192 19.35 21.21 -16.69
CA SER A 192 19.59 20.14 -17.68
C SER A 192 20.40 18.95 -17.14
N THR A 193 21.42 19.21 -16.32
CA THR A 193 22.23 18.17 -15.67
C THR A 193 21.42 17.34 -14.68
N ASP A 194 20.53 17.97 -13.93
CA ASP A 194 19.71 17.29 -12.93
C ASP A 194 18.60 16.48 -13.62
N TYR A 195 18.06 17.01 -14.71
CA TYR A 195 17.10 16.31 -15.55
C TYR A 195 17.67 15.01 -16.13
N GLU A 196 18.90 15.04 -16.66
CA GLU A 196 19.59 13.84 -17.15
C GLU A 196 19.84 12.82 -16.03
N LEU A 197 20.23 13.26 -14.83
CA LEU A 197 20.42 12.36 -13.69
C LEU A 197 19.10 11.72 -13.23
N MET A 198 17.99 12.47 -13.24
CA MET A 198 16.67 11.94 -12.90
C MET A 198 16.17 10.93 -13.93
N ASP A 199 16.43 11.16 -15.22
CA ASP A 199 16.09 10.20 -16.26
C ASP A 199 16.92 8.90 -16.09
N LEU A 200 18.19 8.99 -15.70
CA LEU A 200 19.00 7.80 -15.36
C LEU A 200 18.47 7.05 -14.13
N ILE A 201 17.89 7.74 -13.16
CA ILE A 201 17.22 7.11 -12.01
C ILE A 201 16.00 6.33 -12.50
N GLU A 202 15.15 6.94 -13.32
CA GLU A 202 13.95 6.32 -13.87
C GLU A 202 14.29 5.11 -14.76
N ASP A 203 15.29 5.23 -15.64
CA ASP A 203 15.77 4.11 -16.47
C ASP A 203 16.28 2.94 -15.62
N SER A 204 17.02 3.23 -14.55
CA SER A 204 17.49 2.20 -13.62
C SER A 204 16.33 1.51 -12.91
N LEU A 205 15.27 2.25 -12.56
CA LEU A 205 14.07 1.68 -11.94
C LEU A 205 13.34 0.78 -12.94
N LEU A 206 13.14 1.22 -14.19
CA LEU A 206 12.48 0.43 -15.24
C LEU A 206 13.23 -0.86 -15.60
N GLN A 207 14.57 -0.87 -15.50
CA GLN A 207 15.36 -2.07 -15.76
C GLN A 207 15.16 -3.16 -14.69
N GLU A 208 15.03 -2.77 -13.43
CA GLU A 208 14.87 -3.68 -12.29
C GLU A 208 13.39 -4.02 -12.04
N LEU A 209 12.51 -3.03 -12.19
CA LEU A 209 11.06 -3.10 -11.98
C LEU A 209 10.34 -3.19 -13.32
N LYS A 210 10.33 -4.42 -13.87
CA LYS A 210 9.72 -4.71 -15.17
C LYS A 210 8.21 -4.88 -15.07
N ASP A 211 7.52 -4.45 -16.11
CA ASP A 211 6.08 -4.63 -16.31
C ASP A 211 5.67 -6.11 -16.29
N VAL A 212 6.45 -6.99 -16.94
CA VAL A 212 6.23 -8.45 -16.95
C VAL A 212 6.27 -9.09 -15.57
N ASP A 213 6.97 -8.47 -14.62
CA ASP A 213 7.05 -8.92 -13.23
C ASP A 213 5.95 -8.30 -12.35
N GLY A 214 5.09 -7.44 -12.92
CA GLY A 214 3.98 -6.76 -12.23
C GLY A 214 4.37 -5.41 -11.62
N TYR A 215 5.30 -4.68 -12.24
CA TYR A 215 5.66 -3.31 -11.86
C TYR A 215 5.41 -2.36 -13.02
N LEU A 216 4.38 -1.53 -12.88
CA LEU A 216 3.89 -0.67 -13.95
C LEU A 216 4.31 0.78 -13.66
N ASN A 217 5.04 1.40 -14.59
CA ASN A 217 5.31 2.84 -14.55
C ASN A 217 4.09 3.60 -15.05
N ILE A 218 3.38 4.26 -14.13
CA ILE A 218 2.20 5.04 -14.46
C ILE A 218 2.58 6.41 -15.02
N GLY A 219 3.75 6.93 -14.66
CA GLY A 219 4.28 8.17 -15.18
C GLY A 219 4.96 9.02 -14.12
N ARG A 220 5.14 10.30 -14.44
CA ARG A 220 5.88 11.26 -13.65
C ARG A 220 5.29 12.66 -13.73
N GLU A 221 5.56 13.45 -12.70
CA GLU A 221 5.20 14.85 -12.57
C GLU A 221 6.46 15.62 -12.19
N THR A 222 6.70 16.78 -12.80
CA THR A 222 7.89 17.61 -12.57
C THR A 222 7.48 19.06 -12.53
N GLY A 223 7.81 19.72 -11.43
CA GLY A 223 7.61 21.16 -11.23
C GLY A 223 7.70 21.48 -9.76
N ASN A 224 7.69 22.78 -9.43
CA ASN A 224 7.75 23.22 -8.03
C ASN A 224 8.93 22.62 -7.24
N HIS A 225 10.12 22.52 -7.86
CA HIS A 225 11.34 21.98 -7.22
C HIS A 225 11.27 20.49 -6.88
N LEU A 226 10.25 19.78 -7.37
CA LEU A 226 9.98 18.38 -7.07
C LEU A 226 9.72 17.58 -8.36
N ARG A 227 10.21 16.34 -8.39
CA ARG A 227 9.81 15.35 -9.39
C ARG A 227 9.22 14.16 -8.68
N THR A 228 7.98 13.83 -9.01
CA THR A 228 7.27 12.67 -8.44
C THR A 228 7.10 11.62 -9.51
N ILE A 229 7.54 10.39 -9.25
CA ILE A 229 7.37 9.24 -10.14
C ILE A 229 6.37 8.27 -9.51
N TYR A 230 5.45 7.76 -10.32
CA TYR A 230 4.32 6.94 -9.90
C TYR A 230 4.47 5.51 -10.44
N PHE A 231 4.62 4.54 -9.54
CA PHE A 231 4.63 3.12 -9.86
C PHE A 231 3.45 2.39 -9.21
N ALA A 232 2.77 1.54 -9.98
CA ALA A 232 1.83 0.57 -9.47
C ALA A 232 2.48 -0.81 -9.43
N CYS A 233 2.42 -1.48 -8.29
CA CYS A 233 3.15 -2.69 -8.00
C CYS A 233 2.20 -3.80 -7.54
N LYS A 234 2.48 -5.04 -7.98
CA LYS A 234 1.78 -6.22 -7.49
C LYS A 234 2.16 -6.58 -6.06
N GLU A 235 3.42 -6.35 -5.68
CA GLU A 235 3.94 -6.52 -4.33
C GLU A 235 4.88 -5.39 -3.91
N PHE A 236 5.22 -5.32 -2.64
CA PHE A 236 6.00 -4.23 -2.05
C PHE A 236 7.46 -4.59 -1.73
N ARG A 237 7.83 -5.88 -1.76
CA ARG A 237 9.14 -6.36 -1.28
C ARG A 237 10.29 -6.10 -2.24
N LYS A 238 10.15 -6.45 -3.52
CA LYS A 238 11.14 -6.10 -4.54
C LYS A 238 11.29 -4.57 -4.71
N PRO A 239 10.22 -3.75 -4.85
CA PRO A 239 10.37 -2.33 -5.08
C PRO A 239 11.02 -1.61 -3.89
N SER A 240 10.72 -1.98 -2.64
CA SER A 240 11.40 -1.42 -1.47
C SER A 240 12.91 -1.65 -1.47
N LYS A 241 13.37 -2.84 -1.88
CA LYS A 241 14.82 -3.11 -2.00
C LYS A 241 15.49 -2.33 -3.12
N VAL A 242 14.84 -2.27 -4.29
CA VAL A 242 15.38 -1.56 -5.45
C VAL A 242 15.50 -0.07 -5.14
N ILE A 243 14.48 0.52 -4.51
CA ILE A 243 14.50 1.95 -4.21
C ILE A 243 15.50 2.29 -3.11
N ASP A 244 15.69 1.43 -2.09
CA ASP A 244 16.75 1.61 -1.08
C ASP A 244 18.14 1.70 -1.73
N GLN A 245 18.43 0.82 -2.70
CA GLN A 245 19.70 0.86 -3.44
C GLN A 245 19.86 2.12 -4.28
N VAL A 246 18.78 2.60 -4.90
CA VAL A 246 18.76 3.85 -5.66
C VAL A 246 19.00 5.05 -4.74
N ILE A 247 18.34 5.11 -3.58
CA ILE A 247 18.55 6.15 -2.58
C ILE A 247 20.02 6.18 -2.14
N GLU A 248 20.62 5.04 -1.81
CA GLU A 248 22.03 4.99 -1.41
C GLU A 248 22.98 5.47 -2.52
N LYS A 249 22.70 5.08 -3.78
CA LYS A 249 23.52 5.46 -4.94
C LYS A 249 23.48 6.96 -5.22
N TYR A 250 22.34 7.62 -5.01
CA TYR A 250 22.13 9.03 -5.36
C TYR A 250 22.02 9.98 -4.17
N LYS A 251 22.27 9.50 -2.95
CA LYS A 251 22.24 10.29 -1.69
C LYS A 251 23.09 11.56 -1.70
N GLY A 252 24.15 11.58 -2.52
CA GLY A 252 25.03 12.76 -2.66
C GLY A 252 24.53 13.80 -3.66
N ASN A 253 23.51 13.47 -4.46
CA ASN A 253 23.01 14.29 -5.56
C ASN A 253 21.62 14.85 -5.26
N PHE A 254 20.71 14.02 -4.73
CA PHE A 254 19.32 14.39 -4.48
C PHE A 254 18.84 13.92 -3.11
N GLU A 255 17.86 14.64 -2.58
CA GLU A 255 17.02 14.17 -1.48
C GLU A 255 15.83 13.42 -2.09
N ILE A 256 15.78 12.11 -1.83
CA ILE A 256 14.77 11.20 -2.38
C ILE A 256 13.91 10.69 -1.23
N GLU A 257 12.63 11.03 -1.27
CA GLU A 257 11.60 10.52 -0.36
C GLU A 257 10.74 9.48 -1.08
N VAL A 258 10.31 8.44 -0.36
CA VAL A 258 9.56 7.35 -0.95
C VAL A 258 8.40 6.99 -0.05
N SER A 259 7.20 6.93 -0.65
CA SER A 259 6.00 6.45 0.00
C SER A 259 5.50 5.20 -0.71
N LEU A 260 5.43 4.09 0.03
CA LEU A 260 4.93 2.80 -0.45
C LEU A 260 3.72 2.39 0.39
N PHE A 261 2.54 2.38 -0.21
CA PHE A 261 1.28 2.12 0.48
C PHE A 261 0.31 1.33 -0.39
N LYS A 262 -0.74 0.81 0.24
CA LYS A 262 -1.77 0.04 -0.44
C LYS A 262 -2.87 0.98 -0.96
N ASP A 263 -3.13 0.93 -2.26
CA ASP A 263 -4.16 1.70 -2.95
C ASP A 263 -4.66 0.87 -4.15
N LYS A 264 -5.67 0.02 -3.91
CA LYS A 264 -6.22 -0.92 -4.90
C LYS A 264 -6.82 -0.26 -6.14
N TYR A 265 -7.27 0.99 -6.00
CA TYR A 265 -8.01 1.70 -7.03
C TYR A 265 -7.23 2.89 -7.60
N TRP A 266 -5.97 3.05 -7.19
CA TRP A 266 -5.08 4.14 -7.58
C TRP A 266 -5.71 5.52 -7.35
N ARG A 267 -6.36 5.70 -6.20
CA ARG A 267 -6.99 6.96 -5.78
C ARG A 267 -5.98 8.10 -5.73
N ALA A 268 -4.70 7.82 -5.42
CA ALA A 268 -3.62 8.80 -5.47
C ALA A 268 -3.48 9.50 -6.85
N LEU A 269 -3.92 8.84 -7.93
CA LEU A 269 -3.86 9.35 -9.29
C LEU A 269 -5.17 10.00 -9.77
N SER A 270 -6.21 10.04 -8.94
CA SER A 270 -7.52 10.60 -9.29
C SER A 270 -7.47 12.06 -9.75
N LYS A 271 -6.46 12.82 -9.29
CA LYS A 271 -6.19 14.20 -9.72
C LYS A 271 -5.92 14.34 -11.23
N PHE A 272 -5.52 13.26 -11.89
CA PHE A 272 -5.20 13.25 -13.32
C PHE A 272 -6.34 12.74 -14.20
N THR A 273 -7.37 12.14 -13.59
CA THR A 273 -8.55 11.61 -14.29
C THR A 273 -9.79 12.49 -14.16
N SER A 274 -9.68 13.59 -13.42
CA SER A 274 -10.78 14.53 -13.13
C SER A 274 -10.90 15.64 -14.17
#